data_AF-A0A916XDE3-F1
#
_entry.id   AF-A0A916XDE3-F1
#
_cell.length_a   1.000
_cell.length_b   1.000
_cell.length_c   1.000
_cell.angle_alpha   90.00
_cell.angle_beta   90.00
_cell.angle_gamma   90.00
#
_symmetry.space_group_name_H-M   'P 1'
#
loop_
_entity.id
_entity.type
_entity.pdbx_description
1 polymer ?
#
loop_
_entity_poly.entity_id
_entity_poly.type
_entity_poly.pdbx_seq_one_letter_code
_entity_poly.pdbx_strand_id
1 'polypeptide(L)'
;MIAEKMSALIPSDSPPKSKKLSGTLPRSQWPETVGETVEDLLSRLSPQDKEMIRATRREDLILFRRGLGRSISKHYGLNQGNRRLFMAACGRRCNPADAAFRIIESLWLRLRGN
;
A
#
# COMPACT_ATOMS: atom_id res chain seq x y z
N MET A 1 19.13 -42.26 -7.88
CA MET A 1 19.70 -40.97 -7.45
C MET A 1 18.80 -39.89 -8.00
N ILE A 2 17.93 -39.36 -7.14
CA ILE A 2 16.85 -38.44 -7.49
C ILE A 2 17.34 -37.06 -7.07
N ALA A 3 17.58 -36.17 -8.02
CA ALA A 3 17.73 -34.75 -7.74
C ALA A 3 16.51 -34.06 -8.35
N GLU A 4 15.50 -33.89 -7.49
CA GLU A 4 14.23 -33.26 -7.83
C GLU A 4 14.42 -31.79 -8.24
N LYS A 5 13.85 -31.47 -9.39
CA LYS A 5 13.47 -30.13 -9.81
C LYS A 5 12.63 -29.47 -8.72
N MET A 6 13.21 -28.56 -7.94
CA MET A 6 12.44 -27.56 -7.22
C MET A 6 12.26 -26.31 -8.09
N SER A 7 11.40 -26.43 -9.11
CA SER A 7 10.64 -25.28 -9.58
C SER A 7 9.66 -24.94 -8.47
N ALA A 8 10.06 -24.04 -7.57
CA ALA A 8 9.13 -23.42 -6.65
C ALA A 8 8.07 -22.71 -7.48
N LEU A 9 6.91 -23.36 -7.52
CA LEU A 9 5.65 -22.84 -8.03
C LEU A 9 5.47 -21.44 -7.46
N ILE A 10 5.51 -20.44 -8.33
CA ILE A 10 4.85 -19.16 -8.07
C ILE A 10 3.37 -19.51 -8.02
N PRO A 11 2.67 -19.43 -6.87
CA PRO A 11 1.23 -19.53 -6.89
C PRO A 11 0.74 -18.32 -7.69
N SER A 12 0.18 -18.59 -8.87
CA SER A 12 -0.62 -17.63 -9.62
C SER A 12 -1.94 -17.42 -8.89
N ASP A 13 -1.89 -16.90 -7.67
CA ASP A 13 -3.05 -16.41 -6.96
C ASP A 13 -2.86 -14.90 -6.82
N SER A 14 -3.72 -14.18 -7.52
CA SER A 14 -3.84 -12.74 -7.34
C SER A 14 -3.95 -12.45 -5.85
N PRO A 15 -3.31 -11.38 -5.32
CA PRO A 15 -3.46 -11.05 -3.91
C PRO A 15 -4.95 -11.03 -3.56
N PRO A 16 -5.36 -11.72 -2.48
CA PRO A 16 -6.76 -11.84 -2.10
C PRO A 16 -7.36 -10.44 -1.99
N LYS A 17 -8.65 -10.31 -2.32
CA LYS A 17 -9.39 -9.04 -2.36
C LYS A 17 -9.36 -8.38 -0.97
N SER A 18 -8.27 -7.67 -0.64
CA SER A 18 -8.16 -6.86 0.58
C SER A 18 -9.39 -6.01 0.67
N LYS A 19 -10.00 -5.93 1.86
CA LYS A 19 -11.16 -5.07 2.10
C LYS A 19 -10.84 -3.70 1.52
N LYS A 20 -11.51 -3.34 0.42
CA LYS A 20 -11.34 -2.03 -0.22
C LYS A 20 -11.54 -0.99 0.88
N LEU A 21 -10.68 0.02 0.97
CA LEU A 21 -10.99 1.22 1.75
C LEU A 21 -12.40 1.65 1.33
N SER A 22 -13.38 1.51 2.23
CA SER A 22 -14.78 1.76 1.89
C SER A 22 -15.01 3.26 1.86
N GLY A 23 -15.28 3.81 0.68
CA GLY A 23 -15.54 5.24 0.47
C GLY A 23 -14.29 6.06 0.14
N THR A 24 -14.49 7.33 -0.17
CA THR A 24 -13.44 8.35 -0.34
C THR A 24 -13.52 9.27 0.87
N LEU A 25 -12.39 9.65 1.48
CA LEU A 25 -12.43 10.65 2.55
C LEU A 25 -12.84 12.01 1.97
N PRO A 26 -13.67 12.80 2.69
CA PRO A 26 -13.92 14.18 2.30
C PRO A 26 -12.61 14.97 2.33
N ARG A 27 -12.50 16.00 1.47
CA ARG A 27 -11.28 16.82 1.34
C ARG A 27 -10.79 17.40 2.67
N SER A 28 -11.71 17.74 3.57
CA SER A 28 -11.40 18.28 4.90
C SER A 28 -10.73 17.28 5.85
N GLN A 29 -10.74 15.98 5.52
CA GLN A 29 -10.17 14.91 6.34
C GLN A 29 -8.98 14.22 5.65
N TRP A 30 -8.49 14.77 4.55
CA TRP A 30 -7.34 14.22 3.88
C TRP A 30 -6.09 14.41 4.75
N PRO A 31 -5.37 13.33 5.11
CA PRO A 31 -4.09 13.45 5.77
C PRO A 31 -3.12 14.16 4.82
N GLU A 32 -2.21 14.93 5.39
CA GLU A 32 -1.27 15.75 4.63
C GLU A 32 0.14 15.14 4.65
N THR A 33 0.38 14.21 5.57
CA THR A 33 1.66 13.52 5.73
C THR A 33 1.55 12.02 5.50
N VAL A 34 2.69 11.41 5.15
CA VAL A 34 2.80 9.96 5.02
C VAL A 34 2.53 9.27 6.36
N GLY A 35 3.00 9.85 7.47
CA GLY A 35 2.80 9.31 8.81
C GLY A 35 1.32 9.21 9.19
N GLU A 36 0.57 10.30 9.08
CA GLU A 36 -0.88 10.30 9.34
C GLU A 36 -1.63 9.29 8.46
N THR A 37 -1.24 9.21 7.18
CA THR A 37 -1.84 8.24 6.25
C THR A 37 -1.56 6.80 6.66
N VAL A 38 -0.34 6.50 7.12
CA VAL A 38 0.04 5.18 7.61
C VAL A 38 -0.72 4.82 8.89
N GLU A 39 -0.87 5.75 9.84
CA GLU A 39 -1.62 5.52 11.07
C GLU A 39 -3.12 5.29 10.78
N ASP A 40 -3.72 6.08 9.89
CA ASP A 40 -5.11 5.85 9.44
C ASP A 40 -5.24 4.49 8.71
N LEU A 41 -4.30 4.12 7.84
CA LEU A 41 -4.27 2.79 7.22
C LEU A 41 -4.17 1.67 8.25
N LEU A 42 -3.33 1.82 9.28
CA LEU A 42 -3.22 0.85 10.36
C LEU A 42 -4.54 0.71 11.12
N SER A 43 -5.30 1.79 11.33
CA SER A 43 -6.61 1.70 11.98
C SER A 43 -7.66 0.98 11.11
N ARG A 44 -7.56 1.06 9.78
CA ARG A 44 -8.58 0.58 8.83
C ARG A 44 -8.33 -0.82 8.29
N LEU A 45 -7.06 -1.21 8.13
CA LEU A 45 -6.70 -2.51 7.59
C LEU A 45 -7.02 -3.62 8.59
N SER A 46 -7.52 -4.73 8.06
CA SER A 46 -7.75 -5.92 8.86
C SER A 46 -6.42 -6.50 9.38
N PRO A 47 -6.40 -7.25 10.50
CA PRO A 47 -5.19 -7.95 10.94
C PRO A 47 -4.60 -8.86 9.85
N GLN A 48 -5.45 -9.49 9.04
CA GLN A 48 -5.04 -10.34 7.92
C GLN A 48 -4.35 -9.55 6.81
N ASP A 49 -4.89 -8.38 6.42
CA ASP A 49 -4.26 -7.52 5.42
C ASP A 49 -2.92 -6.96 5.92
N LYS A 50 -2.84 -6.58 7.19
CA LYS A 50 -1.58 -6.14 7.81
C LYS A 50 -0.54 -7.24 7.79
N GLU A 51 -0.90 -8.46 8.18
CA GLU A 51 0.04 -9.58 8.18
C GLU A 51 0.50 -9.93 6.77
N MET A 52 -0.41 -9.92 5.79
CA MET A 52 -0.07 -10.14 4.39
C MET A 52 0.95 -9.09 3.90
N ILE A 53 0.72 -7.81 4.19
CA ILE A 53 1.66 -6.74 3.84
C ILE A 53 2.99 -6.97 4.56
N ARG A 54 2.99 -7.19 5.89
CA ARG A 54 4.18 -7.42 6.73
C ARG A 54 5.03 -8.59 6.24
N ALA A 55 4.40 -9.69 5.84
CA ALA A 55 5.06 -10.91 5.36
C ALA A 55 5.55 -10.81 3.91
N THR A 56 5.08 -9.83 3.13
CA THR A 56 5.51 -9.64 1.75
C THR A 56 6.95 -9.12 1.71
N ARG A 57 7.76 -9.66 0.78
CA ARG A 57 9.13 -9.17 0.56
C ARG A 57 9.10 -7.76 -0.01
N ARG A 58 10.14 -6.98 0.25
CA ARG A 58 10.18 -5.58 -0.19
C ARG A 58 10.06 -5.45 -1.71
N GLU A 59 10.74 -6.31 -2.45
CA GLU A 59 10.71 -6.39 -3.91
C GLU A 59 9.32 -6.72 -4.46
N ASP A 60 8.51 -7.46 -3.70
CA ASP A 60 7.17 -7.90 -4.09
C ASP A 60 6.09 -6.89 -3.70
N LEU A 61 6.41 -5.84 -2.92
CA LEU A 61 5.43 -4.80 -2.56
C LEU A 61 4.81 -4.12 -3.78
N ILE A 62 5.51 -4.11 -4.92
CA ILE A 62 5.03 -3.55 -6.18
C ILE A 62 3.71 -4.20 -6.64
N LEU A 63 3.45 -5.44 -6.23
CA LEU A 63 2.21 -6.16 -6.51
C LEU A 63 0.99 -5.43 -5.92
N PHE A 64 1.15 -4.75 -4.79
CA PHE A 64 0.08 -3.97 -4.16
C PHE A 64 -0.23 -2.64 -4.88
N ARG A 65 0.64 -2.15 -5.78
CA ARG A 65 0.46 -0.86 -6.48
C ARG A 65 -0.88 -0.77 -7.21
N ARG A 66 -1.30 -1.85 -7.87
CA ARG A 66 -2.57 -1.88 -8.61
C ARG A 66 -3.77 -2.15 -7.71
N GLY A 67 -3.65 -2.92 -6.63
CA GLY A 67 -4.77 -3.19 -5.73
C GLY A 67 -4.94 -2.08 -4.71
N LEU A 68 -4.20 -2.23 -3.62
CA LEU A 68 -4.14 -1.30 -2.50
C LEU A 68 -3.72 0.10 -2.92
N GLY A 69 -2.74 0.24 -3.81
CA GLY A 69 -2.23 1.54 -4.26
C GLY A 69 -3.32 2.38 -4.92
N ARG A 70 -4.11 1.82 -5.84
CA ARG A 70 -5.29 2.51 -6.41
C ARG A 70 -6.31 2.89 -5.34
N SER A 71 -6.53 2.02 -4.35
CA SER A 71 -7.45 2.29 -3.25
C SER A 71 -6.99 3.47 -2.40
N ILE A 72 -5.70 3.52 -2.04
CA ILE A 72 -5.06 4.63 -1.32
C ILE A 72 -5.18 5.92 -2.14
N SER A 73 -4.81 5.88 -3.43
CA SER A 73 -4.88 7.07 -4.29
C SER A 73 -6.30 7.64 -4.39
N LYS A 74 -7.31 6.78 -4.43
CA LYS A 74 -8.71 7.20 -4.43
C LYS A 74 -9.14 7.74 -3.07
N HIS A 75 -8.86 7.01 -1.99
CA HIS A 75 -9.36 7.31 -0.65
C HIS A 75 -8.81 8.63 -0.09
N TYR A 76 -7.51 8.87 -0.25
CA TYR A 76 -6.81 10.05 0.29
C TYR A 76 -6.64 11.19 -0.72
N GLY A 77 -7.31 11.10 -1.88
CA GLY A 77 -7.35 12.19 -2.84
C GLY A 77 -6.06 12.46 -3.60
N LEU A 78 -5.16 11.48 -3.77
CA LEU A 78 -3.93 11.66 -4.56
C LEU A 78 -4.23 12.02 -6.03
N ASN A 79 -5.36 11.53 -6.56
CA ASN A 79 -5.86 11.89 -7.89
C ASN A 79 -6.79 13.12 -7.89
N GLN A 80 -7.14 13.65 -6.72
CA GLN A 80 -8.25 14.61 -6.56
C GLN A 80 -7.81 15.96 -5.98
N GLY A 81 -6.51 16.15 -5.75
CA GLY A 81 -5.92 17.42 -5.35
C GLY A 81 -5.25 17.45 -3.98
N ASN A 82 -5.02 16.30 -3.32
CA ASN A 82 -4.22 16.26 -2.09
C ASN A 82 -2.73 16.45 -2.39
N ARG A 83 -2.35 17.69 -2.75
CA ARG A 83 -0.98 18.04 -3.15
C ARG A 83 0.00 17.91 -2.00
N ARG A 84 -0.44 18.13 -0.75
CA ARG A 84 0.42 18.03 0.43
C ARG A 84 0.86 16.59 0.65
N LEU A 85 -0.07 15.64 0.72
CA LEU A 85 0.28 14.22 0.84
C LEU A 85 1.09 13.72 -0.36
N PHE A 86 0.73 14.16 -1.57
CA PHE A 86 1.46 13.80 -2.77
C PHE A 86 2.93 14.25 -2.70
N MET A 87 3.18 15.49 -2.28
CA MET A 87 4.53 16.01 -2.09
C MET A 87 5.25 15.34 -0.92
N ALA A 88 4.55 15.09 0.19
CA ALA A 88 5.11 14.38 1.35
C ALA A 88 5.55 12.96 0.97
N ALA A 89 4.78 12.27 0.13
CA ALA A 89 5.10 10.93 -0.32
C ALA A 89 6.27 10.92 -1.33
N CYS A 90 6.26 11.80 -2.33
CA CYS A 90 7.21 11.72 -3.44
C CYS A 90 8.43 12.64 -3.34
N GLY A 91 8.34 13.79 -2.66
CA GLY A 91 9.37 14.84 -2.62
C GLY A 91 9.68 15.51 -3.97
N ARG A 92 9.12 15.00 -5.08
CA ARG A 92 9.32 15.46 -6.46
C ARG A 92 8.10 15.13 -7.33
N ARG A 93 8.14 15.52 -8.61
CA ARG A 93 7.16 15.03 -9.60
C ARG A 93 7.21 13.50 -9.70
N CYS A 94 6.10 12.87 -9.38
CA CYS A 94 5.85 11.43 -9.56
C CYS A 94 4.46 11.24 -10.15
N ASN A 95 3.98 10.01 -10.33
CA ASN A 95 2.56 9.77 -10.60
C ASN A 95 1.83 9.36 -9.29
N PRO A 96 0.49 9.47 -9.23
CA PRO A 96 -0.27 9.13 -8.01
C PRO A 96 -0.17 7.67 -7.56
N ALA A 97 0.12 6.74 -8.48
CA ALA A 97 0.35 5.34 -8.15
C ALA A 97 1.71 5.14 -7.48
N ASP A 98 2.74 5.90 -7.87
CA ASP A 98 4.05 5.92 -7.23
C ASP A 98 3.96 6.54 -5.83
N ALA A 99 3.19 7.63 -5.68
CA ALA A 99 2.91 8.23 -4.36
C ALA A 99 2.23 7.23 -3.41
N ALA A 100 1.21 6.52 -3.90
CA ALA A 100 0.55 5.46 -3.13
C ALA A 100 1.49 4.28 -2.82
N PHE A 101 2.38 3.91 -3.74
CA PHE A 101 3.36 2.86 -3.50
C PHE A 101 4.34 3.23 -2.37
N ARG A 102 4.81 4.48 -2.32
CA ARG A 102 5.67 4.96 -1.22
C ARG A 102 4.98 4.96 0.14
N ILE A 103 3.67 5.22 0.17
CA ILE A 103 2.86 5.07 1.38
C ILE A 103 2.79 3.59 1.80
N ILE A 104 2.64 2.66 0.85
CA ILE A 104 2.67 1.22 1.13
C ILE A 104 4.04 0.77 1.66
N GLU A 105 5.14 1.26 1.09
CA GLU A 105 6.49 0.98 1.63
C GLU A 105 6.63 1.48 3.08
N SER A 106 6.08 2.67 3.38
CA SER A 106 6.13 3.25 4.73
C SER A 106 5.28 2.44 5.72
N LEU A 107 4.08 2.00 5.29
CA LEU A 107 3.23 1.08 6.06
C LEU A 107 3.95 -0.24 6.33
N TRP A 108 4.62 -0.81 5.33
CA TRP A 108 5.39 -2.05 5.48
C TRP A 108 6.51 -1.92 6.50
N LEU A 109 7.29 -0.82 6.43
CA LEU A 109 8.32 -0.52 7.43
C LEU A 109 7.73 -0.41 8.83
N ARG A 110 6.60 0.29 8.97
CA ARG A 110 5.90 0.45 10.25
C ARG A 110 5.41 -0.87 10.84
N LEU A 111 4.92 -1.77 9.99
CA LEU A 111 4.46 -3.11 10.41
C LEU A 111 5.60 -4.05 10.83
N ARG A 112 6.85 -3.83 10.38
CA ARG A 112 8.02 -4.66 10.74
C ARG A 112 8.88 -4.07 11.85
N GLY A 113 8.80 -2.76 12.08
CA GLY A 113 9.50 -2.05 13.15
C GLY A 113 8.73 -1.97 14.47
N ASN A 114 7.68 -2.79 14.62
CA ASN A 114 6.86 -2.95 15.81
C ASN A 114 6.66 -4.45 16.10
#